data_AF-W7JJ54-F1
#
_entry.id   AF-W7JJ54-F1
#
_cell.length_a   1.000
_cell.length_b   1.000
_cell.length_c   1.000
_cell.angle_alpha   90.00
_cell.angle_beta   90.00
_cell.angle_gamma   90.00
#
_symmetry.space_group_name_H-M   'P 1'
#
loop_
_entity.id
_entity.type
_entity.pdbx_description
1 polymer ?
#
loop_
_entity_poly.entity_id
_entity_poly.type
_entity_poly.pdbx_seq_one_letter_code
_entity_poly.pdbx_strand_id
1 'polypeptide(L)'
;MIKEGNCVVIYSDEENIDLLKLTNDGIINNKKGRFLHKDIIGKEYGSKIYDTLNKNYIYVLKRSPELIVNCLKKTTRFFLK
;
A
#
# COMPACT_ATOMS: atom_id res chain seq x y z
N MET A 1 -3.87 -1.57 -14.83
CA MET A 1 -5.06 -1.95 -14.03
C MET A 1 -4.67 -2.95 -12.96
N ILE A 2 -5.15 -2.71 -11.74
CA ILE A 2 -4.92 -3.54 -10.57
C ILE A 2 -5.91 -4.71 -10.58
N LYS A 3 -5.42 -5.94 -10.38
CA LYS A 3 -6.25 -7.15 -10.30
C LYS A 3 -6.15 -7.81 -8.93
N GLU A 4 -7.15 -8.63 -8.61
CA GLU A 4 -7.09 -9.54 -7.47
C GLU A 4 -5.85 -10.44 -7.56
N GLY A 5 -5.24 -10.71 -6.41
CA GLY A 5 -4.05 -11.52 -6.28
C GLY A 5 -2.74 -10.78 -6.59
N ASN A 6 -2.80 -9.53 -7.06
CA ASN A 6 -1.60 -8.72 -7.27
C ASN A 6 -1.04 -8.21 -5.94
N CYS A 7 0.29 -8.27 -5.81
CA CYS A 7 1.01 -7.63 -4.73
C CYS A 7 1.21 -6.15 -5.05
N VAL A 8 0.67 -5.29 -4.22
CA VAL A 8 0.73 -3.83 -4.38
C VAL A 8 1.43 -3.20 -3.19
N VAL A 9 1.97 -1.99 -3.41
CA VAL A 9 2.56 -1.19 -2.35
C VAL A 9 1.56 -0.11 -1.96
N ILE A 10 1.20 -0.06 -0.70
CA ILE A 10 0.38 0.99 -0.13
C ILE A 10 1.32 2.03 0.46
N TYR A 11 1.34 3.20 -0.17
CA TYR A 11 2.10 4.34 0.29
C TYR A 11 1.16 5.33 0.98
N SER A 12 1.31 5.44 2.29
CA SER A 12 0.49 6.31 3.14
C SER A 12 1.22 7.59 3.50
N ASP A 13 2.52 7.44 3.76
CA ASP A 13 3.48 8.46 4.17
C ASP A 13 4.89 7.91 3.94
N GLU A 14 5.93 8.75 4.01
CA GLU A 14 7.33 8.36 3.80
C GLU A 14 7.75 7.23 4.76
N GLU A 15 7.21 7.26 5.97
CA GLU A 15 7.46 6.24 6.98
C GLU A 15 6.46 5.07 6.93
N ASN A 16 5.32 5.20 6.25
CA ASN A 16 4.23 4.23 6.31
C ASN A 16 3.96 3.64 4.93
N ILE A 17 4.82 2.68 4.57
CA ILE A 17 4.76 1.90 3.33
C ILE A 17 4.50 0.44 3.68
N ASP A 18 3.40 -0.10 3.17
CA ASP A 18 3.00 -1.49 3.43
C ASP A 18 2.90 -2.27 2.12
N LEU A 19 3.38 -3.51 2.12
CA LEU A 19 3.30 -4.43 0.99
C LEU A 19 2.23 -5.47 1.27
N LEU A 20 1.19 -5.51 0.46
CA LEU A 20 0.10 -6.47 0.65
C LEU A 20 -0.43 -7.02 -0.66
N LYS A 21 -0.97 -8.23 -0.57
CA LYS A 21 -1.62 -8.91 -1.67
C LYS A 21 -3.10 -8.53 -1.68
N LEU A 22 -3.59 -8.06 -2.82
CA LEU A 22 -4.99 -7.74 -2.97
C LEU A 22 -5.83 -9.01 -3.07
N THR A 23 -6.98 -8.96 -2.41
CA THR A 23 -7.94 -10.07 -2.26
C THR A 23 -9.33 -9.44 -2.27
N ASN A 24 -10.32 -9.96 -2.99
CA ASN A 24 -11.65 -9.31 -3.13
C ASN A 24 -12.26 -8.89 -1.80
N ASP A 25 -12.22 -9.80 -0.82
CA ASP A 25 -12.83 -9.64 0.50
C ASP A 25 -11.88 -8.98 1.51
N GLY A 26 -10.67 -8.66 1.08
CA GLY A 26 -9.64 -8.11 1.95
C GLY A 26 -9.87 -6.63 2.26
N ILE A 27 -9.42 -6.26 3.45
CA ILE A 27 -9.54 -4.91 3.97
C ILE A 27 -8.18 -4.49 4.51
N ILE A 28 -7.71 -3.32 4.08
CA ILE A 28 -6.49 -2.71 4.57
C ILE A 28 -6.90 -1.80 5.70
N ASN A 29 -6.47 -2.11 6.92
CA ASN A 29 -6.65 -1.23 8.05
C ASN A 29 -5.28 -0.65 8.43
N ASN A 30 -5.06 0.62 8.13
CA ASN A 30 -3.85 1.35 8.51
C ASN A 30 -4.20 2.45 9.53
N LYS A 31 -3.18 3.06 10.15
CA LYS A 31 -3.35 4.22 11.03
C LYS A 31 -4.15 5.37 10.40
N LYS A 32 -4.14 5.49 9.07
CA LYS A 32 -4.90 6.51 8.34
C LYS A 32 -6.37 6.14 8.11
N GLY A 33 -6.75 4.87 8.25
CA GLY A 33 -8.13 4.43 7.99
C GLY A 33 -8.26 2.99 7.47
N ARG A 34 -9.48 2.67 7.04
CA ARG A 34 -9.95 1.40 6.50
C ARG A 34 -10.25 1.52 5.00
N PHE A 35 -9.48 0.81 4.19
CA PHE A 35 -9.59 0.77 2.73
C PHE A 35 -10.02 -0.61 2.27
N LEU A 36 -11.07 -0.68 1.44
CA LEU A 36 -11.56 -1.93 0.87
C LEU A 36 -10.73 -2.30 -0.37
N HIS A 37 -10.24 -3.53 -0.46
CA HIS A 37 -9.52 -3.99 -1.65
C HIS A 37 -10.36 -3.87 -2.92
N LYS A 38 -11.67 -4.10 -2.81
CA LYS A 38 -12.62 -3.96 -3.91
C LYS A 38 -12.61 -2.57 -4.56
N ASP A 39 -12.33 -1.52 -3.79
CA ASP A 39 -12.25 -0.14 -4.30
C ASP A 39 -10.93 0.12 -5.04
N ILE A 40 -9.90 -0.67 -4.71
CA ILE A 40 -8.56 -0.61 -5.29
C ILE A 40 -8.48 -1.46 -6.57
N ILE A 41 -9.12 -2.64 -6.55
CA ILE A 41 -9.19 -3.54 -7.70
C ILE A 41 -9.95 -2.84 -8.83
N GLY A 42 -9.36 -2.82 -10.02
CA GLY A 42 -9.88 -2.09 -11.18
C GLY A 42 -9.33 -0.67 -11.34
N LYS A 43 -8.68 -0.09 -10.31
CA LYS A 43 -7.97 1.19 -10.43
C LYS A 43 -6.60 1.02 -11.08
N GLU A 44 -5.96 2.13 -11.40
CA GLU A 44 -4.60 2.16 -11.93
C GLU A 44 -3.58 2.35 -10.81
N TYR A 45 -2.38 1.78 -11.00
CA TYR A 45 -1.26 2.04 -10.10
C TYR A 45 -0.91 3.53 -10.13
N GLY A 46 -0.66 4.11 -8.96
CA GLY A 46 -0.48 5.55 -8.77
C GLY A 46 -1.76 6.31 -8.45
N SER A 47 -2.93 5.66 -8.51
CA SER A 47 -4.20 6.30 -8.13
C SER A 47 -4.29 6.55 -6.62
N LYS A 48 -4.91 7.67 -6.26
CA LYS A 48 -5.30 7.97 -4.88
C LYS A 48 -6.55 7.16 -4.52
N ILE A 49 -6.47 6.43 -3.42
CA ILE A 49 -7.60 5.69 -2.87
C ILE A 49 -8.01 6.37 -1.58
N TYR A 50 -9.28 6.71 -1.49
CA TYR A 50 -9.86 7.36 -0.33
C TYR A 50 -10.33 6.32 0.67
N ASP A 51 -10.29 6.70 1.94
CA ASP A 51 -10.82 5.92 3.03
C ASP A 51 -12.35 5.79 2.92
N THR A 52 -12.95 4.82 3.61
CA THR A 52 -14.41 4.72 3.72
C THR A 52 -15.08 6.00 4.25
N LEU A 53 -14.38 6.80 5.07
CA LEU A 53 -14.83 8.08 5.59
C LEU A 53 -14.43 9.27 4.69
N ASN A 54 -13.75 9.03 3.57
CA ASN A 54 -13.22 10.03 2.63
C ASN A 54 -12.35 11.14 3.26
N LYS A 55 -11.88 10.96 4.51
CA LYS A 55 -11.01 11.92 5.20
C LYS A 55 -9.53 11.75 4.87
N ASN A 56 -9.13 10.52 4.62
CA ASN A 56 -7.75 10.16 4.37
C ASN A 56 -7.62 9.48 3.02
N TYR A 57 -6.41 9.53 2.47
CA TYR A 57 -6.07 8.88 1.22
C TYR A 57 -4.71 8.19 1.33
N ILE A 58 -4.56 7.15 0.52
CA ILE A 58 -3.34 6.40 0.29
C ILE A 58 -3.06 6.32 -1.21
N TYR A 59 -1.81 6.05 -1.56
CA TYR A 59 -1.41 5.78 -2.94
C TYR A 59 -1.15 4.30 -3.11
N VAL A 60 -1.68 3.72 -4.17
CA VAL A 60 -1.44 2.32 -4.51
C VAL A 60 -0.40 2.25 -5.62
N LEU A 61 0.83 1.94 -5.26
CA LEU A 61 1.96 1.90 -6.17
C LEU A 61 2.23 0.47 -6.65
N LYS A 62 2.81 0.37 -7.85
CA LYS A 62 3.34 -0.90 -8.33
C LYS A 62 4.52 -1.29 -7.43
N ARG A 63 4.65 -2.59 -7.19
CA ARG A 63 5.78 -3.16 -6.46
C ARG A 63 7.09 -2.84 -7.20
N SER A 64 7.82 -1.85 -6.69
CA SER A 64 9.09 -1.36 -7.23
C SER A 64 10.21 -1.65 -6.22
N PRO A 65 11.41 -2.08 -6.67
CA PRO A 65 12.53 -2.37 -5.77
C PRO A 65 12.90 -1.18 -4.88
N GLU A 66 12.79 0.06 -5.36
CA GLU A 66 13.10 1.27 -4.58
C GLU A 66 12.18 1.41 -3.35
N LEU A 67 10.88 1.15 -3.52
CA LEU A 67 9.89 1.19 -2.44
C LEU A 67 10.08 0.03 -1.46
N ILE A 68 10.46 -1.15 -1.97
CA ILE A 68 10.76 -2.31 -1.15
C ILE A 68 11.99 -2.03 -0.29
N VAL A 69 13.04 -1.42 -0.85
CA VAL A 69 14.24 -1.02 -0.12
C VAL A 69 13.88 0.00 0.97
N ASN A 70 13.02 0.98 0.70
CA ASN A 70 12.57 1.93 1.73
C ASN A 70 11.79 1.23 2.87
N CYS A 71 10.90 0.30 2.52
CA CYS A 71 10.18 -0.53 3.48
C CYS A 71 11.14 -1.41 4.33
N LEU A 72 12.17 -1.98 3.70
CA LEU A 72 13.18 -2.82 4.37
C LEU A 72 14.14 -2.02 5.25
N LYS A 73 14.53 -0.80 4.82
CA LYS A 73 15.38 0.12 5.57
C LYS A 73 14.78 0.46 6.94
N LYS A 74 13.45 0.49 7.04
CA LYS A 74 12.72 0.67 8.29
C LYS A 74 12.87 -0.51 9.26
N THR A 75 12.98 -1.73 8.76
CA THR A 75 13.14 -2.96 9.57
C THR A 75 14.61 -3.26 9.88
N THR A 76 15.53 -2.85 9.01
CA THR A 76 16.94 -3.19 9.15
C THR A 76 17.76 -1.91 9.23
N ARG A 77 18.05 -1.46 10.47
CA ARG A 77 19.36 -0.85 10.73
C ARG A 77 20.36 -1.90 10.29
N PHE A 78 20.87 -1.79 9.07
CA PHE A 78 22.04 -2.56 8.65
C PHE A 78 23.17 -2.09 9.56
N PHE A 79 23.35 -2.84 10.65
CA PHE A 79 24.46 -2.74 11.56
C PHE A 79 25.67 -3.27 10.79
N LEU A 80 26.19 -2.47 9.87
CA LEU A 80 27.53 -2.65 9.34
C LEU A 80 28.48 -2.29 10.48
N LYS A 81 28.96 -3.32 11.17
CA LYS A 81 30.10 -3.28 12.08
C LYS A 81 31.24 -4.08 11.47
#